data_AF-A0A937LDQ6-F1
#
_entry.id   AF-A0A937LDQ6-F1
#
_cell.length_a   1.000
_cell.length_b   1.000
_cell.length_c   1.000
_cell.angle_alpha   90.00
_cell.angle_beta   90.00
_cell.angle_gamma   90.00
#
_symmetry.space_group_name_H-M   'P 1'
#
loop_
_entity.id
_entity.type
_entity.pdbx_description
1 polymer ?
#
loop_
_entity_poly.entity_id
_entity_poly.type
_entity_poly.pdbx_seq_one_letter_code
_entity_poly.pdbx_strand_id
1 'polypeptide(L)'
;VRALERLLPETSLRDQQRAHLQSSFGSEAAALVASWSESDREPLSDVIPVCRGELRHAISAEHACTATDVLARRCRLAMVDQQEAERLLPQVQALLEEAGVGDPKAPEGSGLNLSC
;
A
#
# COMPACT_ATOMS: atom_id res chain seq x y z
N VAL A 1 9.61 13.34 12.39
CA VAL A 1 9.99 12.00 12.95
C VAL A 1 9.12 11.58 14.13
N ARG A 2 9.11 12.27 15.29
CA ARG A 2 8.33 11.86 16.50
C ARG A 2 6.80 11.74 16.34
N ALA A 3 6.21 12.40 15.34
CA ALA A 3 4.76 12.36 15.15
C ALA A 3 4.26 10.99 14.67
N LEU A 4 4.98 10.36 13.73
CA LEU A 4 4.65 9.02 13.20
C LEU A 4 4.69 7.96 14.30
N GLU A 5 5.69 8.01 15.18
CA GLU A 5 5.85 7.05 16.28
C GLU A 5 4.59 6.93 17.16
N ARG A 6 3.85 8.03 17.34
CA ARG A 6 2.62 8.04 18.14
C ARG A 6 1.38 7.55 17.39
N LEU A 7 1.44 7.51 16.07
CA LEU A 7 0.30 7.16 15.21
C LEU A 7 0.32 5.69 14.80
N LEU A 8 1.51 5.07 14.76
CA LEU A 8 1.71 3.71 14.27
C LEU A 8 1.43 2.66 15.35
N PRO A 9 0.88 1.50 14.97
CA PRO A 9 0.56 0.43 15.92
C PRO A 9 1.81 -0.15 16.59
N GLU A 10 1.64 -0.72 17.79
CA GLU A 10 2.70 -1.37 18.58
C GLU A 10 3.01 -2.76 18.01
N THR A 11 3.71 -2.81 16.87
CA THR A 11 4.11 -4.06 16.22
C THR A 11 5.63 -4.21 16.17
N SER A 12 6.12 -5.42 15.91
CA SER A 12 7.55 -5.68 15.66
C SER A 12 8.10 -4.93 14.43
N LEU A 13 7.22 -4.49 13.52
CA LEU A 13 7.57 -3.80 12.28
C LEU A 13 7.54 -2.27 12.38
N ARG A 14 7.14 -1.70 13.52
CA ARG A 14 6.90 -0.25 13.66
C ARG A 14 8.04 0.62 13.18
N ASP A 15 9.28 0.32 13.56
CA ASP A 15 10.43 1.15 13.18
C ASP A 15 10.68 1.12 11.68
N GLN A 16 10.49 -0.05 11.05
CA GLN A 16 10.58 -0.23 9.60
C GLN A 16 9.44 0.51 8.90
N GLN A 17 8.22 0.41 9.42
CA GLN A 17 7.05 1.12 8.90
C GLN A 17 7.24 2.65 8.97
N ARG A 18 7.75 3.17 10.08
CA ARG A 18 8.09 4.59 10.22
C ARG A 18 9.09 5.02 9.14
N ALA A 19 10.17 4.25 8.96
CA ALA A 19 11.19 4.56 7.97
C ALA A 19 10.62 4.50 6.53
N HIS A 20 9.81 3.49 6.25
CA HIS A 20 9.12 3.32 4.97
C HIS A 20 8.23 4.54 4.64
N LEU A 21 7.28 4.86 5.52
CA LEU A 21 6.35 5.99 5.34
C LEU A 21 7.09 7.32 5.21
N GLN A 22 8.14 7.52 6.01
CA GLN A 22 8.96 8.73 5.94
C GLN A 22 9.72 8.83 4.61
N SER A 23 10.17 7.72 4.05
CA SER A 23 10.84 7.66 2.75
C SER A 23 9.86 7.81 1.58
N SER A 24 8.63 7.31 1.72
CA SER A 24 7.61 7.33 0.66
C SER A 24 6.92 8.69 0.57
N PHE A 25 6.52 9.28 1.71
CA PHE A 25 5.69 10.50 1.75
C PHE A 25 6.41 11.74 2.29
N GLY A 26 7.67 11.62 2.70
CA GLY A 26 8.46 12.78 3.14
C GLY A 26 7.83 13.52 4.33
N SER A 27 7.78 14.86 4.24
CA SER A 27 7.22 15.71 5.31
C SER A 27 5.74 15.45 5.58
N GLU A 28 4.98 15.01 4.58
CA GLU A 28 3.53 14.81 4.66
C GLU A 28 3.14 13.51 5.37
N ALA A 29 4.09 12.59 5.56
CA ALA A 29 3.83 11.25 6.10
C ALA A 29 2.99 11.28 7.39
N ALA A 30 3.32 12.15 8.34
CA ALA A 30 2.60 12.21 9.62
C ALA A 30 1.15 12.72 9.47
N ALA A 31 0.94 13.74 8.63
CA ALA A 31 -0.39 14.29 8.38
C ALA A 31 -1.26 13.28 7.64
N LEU A 32 -0.67 12.59 6.66
CA LEU A 32 -1.37 11.57 5.89
C LEU A 32 -1.77 10.38 6.77
N VAL A 33 -0.85 9.83 7.55
CA VAL A 33 -1.13 8.70 8.47
C VAL A 33 -2.18 9.08 9.52
N ALA A 34 -2.18 10.32 10.00
CA ALA A 34 -3.19 10.80 10.95
C ALA A 34 -4.60 10.84 10.35
N SER A 35 -4.74 10.94 9.03
CA SER A 35 -6.04 10.91 8.33
C SER A 35 -6.61 9.49 8.17
N TRP A 36 -5.78 8.45 8.34
CA TRP A 36 -6.20 7.06 8.21
C TRP A 36 -6.80 6.51 9.52
N SER A 37 -7.68 5.52 9.40
CA SER A 37 -8.16 4.76 10.56
C SER A 37 -7.01 3.98 11.22
N GLU A 38 -7.14 3.63 12.50
CA GLU A 38 -6.11 2.83 13.19
C GLU A 38 -5.86 1.48 12.48
N SER A 39 -6.92 0.81 12.05
CA SER A 39 -6.83 -0.45 11.28
C SER A 39 -6.16 -0.27 9.92
N ASP A 40 -6.24 0.91 9.31
CA ASP A 40 -5.57 1.19 8.04
C ASP A 40 -4.06 1.38 8.18
N ARG A 41 -3.57 1.55 9.41
CA ARG A 41 -2.15 1.72 9.73
C ARG A 41 -1.45 0.40 10.04
N GLU A 42 -2.18 -0.71 10.15
CA GLU A 42 -1.56 -2.02 10.38
C GLU A 42 -0.71 -2.44 9.17
N PRO A 43 0.57 -2.81 9.38
CA PRO A 43 1.40 -3.37 8.32
C PRO A 43 0.76 -4.63 7.73
N LEU A 44 0.67 -4.68 6.41
CA LEU A 44 0.12 -5.82 5.69
C LEU A 44 1.19 -6.83 5.31
N SER A 45 2.47 -6.44 5.27
CA SER A 45 3.58 -7.25 4.81
C SER A 45 4.81 -7.05 5.70
N ASP A 46 5.58 -8.11 5.91
CA ASP A 46 6.88 -8.09 6.60
C ASP A 46 8.06 -7.83 5.65
N VAL A 47 7.85 -7.91 4.33
CA VAL A 47 8.85 -7.58 3.29
C VAL A 47 8.98 -6.08 3.11
N ILE A 48 7.85 -5.42 2.85
CA ILE A 48 7.73 -3.95 2.88
C ILE A 48 6.53 -3.66 3.76
N PRO A 49 6.65 -2.86 4.84
CA PRO A 49 5.59 -2.65 5.82
C PRO A 49 4.50 -1.70 5.32
N VAL A 50 4.03 -1.92 4.08
CA VAL A 50 2.90 -1.21 3.48
C VAL A 50 1.64 -1.47 4.28
N CYS A 51 0.81 -0.45 4.48
CA CYS A 51 -0.47 -0.59 5.17
C CYS A 51 -1.66 -0.27 4.25
N ARG A 52 -2.89 -0.57 4.69
CA ARG A 52 -4.10 -0.36 3.87
C ARG A 52 -4.32 1.12 3.53
N GLY A 53 -3.93 2.03 4.43
CA GLY A 53 -3.94 3.47 4.17
C GLY A 53 -3.09 3.88 2.96
N GLU A 54 -1.92 3.26 2.80
CA GLU A 54 -1.04 3.48 1.64
C GLU A 54 -1.67 2.96 0.36
N LEU A 55 -2.30 1.77 0.39
CA LEU A 55 -3.01 1.22 -0.76
C LEU A 55 -4.15 2.15 -1.20
N ARG A 56 -4.96 2.66 -0.27
CA ARG A 56 -6.03 3.63 -0.57
C ARG A 56 -5.48 4.96 -1.08
N HIS A 57 -4.35 5.42 -0.56
CA HIS A 57 -3.69 6.64 -1.03
C HIS A 57 -3.18 6.49 -2.46
N ALA A 58 -2.53 5.36 -2.76
CA ALA A 58 -2.06 5.02 -4.10
C ALA A 58 -3.19 5.12 -5.14
N ILE A 59 -4.39 4.66 -4.78
CA ILE A 59 -5.57 4.68 -5.65
C ILE A 59 -6.17 6.09 -5.75
N SER A 60 -6.51 6.71 -4.62
CA SER A 60 -7.33 7.92 -4.60
C SER A 60 -6.56 9.23 -4.83
N ALA A 61 -5.33 9.32 -4.35
CA ALA A 61 -4.51 10.54 -4.43
C ALA A 61 -3.41 10.44 -5.49
N GLU A 62 -2.99 9.22 -5.82
CA GLU A 62 -1.91 8.96 -6.75
C GLU A 62 -2.37 8.35 -8.09
N HIS A 63 -3.69 8.17 -8.26
CA HIS A 63 -4.32 7.69 -9.50
C HIS A 63 -3.81 6.33 -10.01
N ALA A 64 -3.48 5.42 -9.10
CA ALA A 64 -3.25 4.02 -9.46
C ALA A 64 -4.58 3.38 -9.89
N CYS A 65 -4.64 2.91 -11.14
CA CYS A 65 -5.86 2.32 -11.72
C CYS A 65 -5.79 0.79 -11.85
N THR A 66 -4.64 0.19 -11.53
CA THR A 66 -4.41 -1.25 -11.65
C THR A 66 -3.66 -1.79 -10.44
N ALA A 67 -3.76 -3.10 -10.20
CA ALA A 67 -2.99 -3.75 -9.14
C ALA A 67 -1.47 -3.64 -9.36
N THR A 68 -1.00 -3.66 -10.61
CA THR A 68 0.41 -3.38 -10.95
C THR A 68 0.81 -1.97 -10.53
N ASP A 69 -0.01 -0.95 -10.79
CA ASP A 69 0.31 0.43 -10.41
C ASP A 69 0.48 0.54 -8.89
N VAL A 70 -0.43 -0.08 -8.12
CA VAL A 70 -0.36 -0.10 -6.66
C VAL A 70 0.85 -0.90 -6.18
N LEU A 71 0.91 -2.20 -6.48
CA LEU A 71 1.84 -3.13 -5.84
C LEU A 71 3.25 -3.07 -6.42
N ALA A 72 3.42 -2.76 -7.71
CA ALA A 72 4.74 -2.70 -8.34
C ALA A 72 5.32 -1.28 -8.37
N ARG A 73 4.51 -0.25 -8.61
CA ARG A 73 5.04 1.12 -8.82
C ARG A 73 4.98 2.00 -7.58
N ARG A 74 3.82 2.07 -6.90
CA ARG A 74 3.65 2.94 -5.70
C ARG A 74 4.23 2.29 -4.44
N CYS A 75 3.90 1.03 -4.21
CA CYS A 75 4.38 0.27 -3.06
C CYS A 75 5.74 -0.40 -3.29
N ARG A 76 6.09 -0.69 -4.56
CA ARG A 76 7.31 -1.44 -4.97
C ARG A 76 7.40 -2.87 -4.45
N LEU A 77 6.35 -3.39 -3.79
CA LEU A 77 6.32 -4.72 -3.21
C LEU A 77 6.54 -5.80 -4.27
N ALA A 78 5.85 -5.73 -5.41
CA ALA A 78 6.00 -6.72 -6.48
C ALA A 78 7.40 -6.73 -7.14
N MET A 79 8.18 -5.66 -6.97
CA MET A 79 9.57 -5.60 -7.43
C MET A 79 10.55 -6.21 -6.42
N VAL A 80 10.16 -6.30 -5.15
CA VAL A 80 10.99 -6.84 -4.06
C VAL A 80 10.63 -8.30 -3.80
N ASP A 81 9.33 -8.61 -3.72
CA ASP A 81 8.82 -9.97 -3.51
C ASP A 81 7.48 -10.15 -4.26
N GLN A 82 7.52 -10.97 -5.30
CA GLN A 82 6.36 -11.26 -6.12
C GLN A 82 5.31 -12.10 -5.38
N GLN A 83 5.73 -13.08 -4.57
CA GLN A 83 4.80 -13.97 -3.86
C GLN A 83 3.99 -13.18 -2.84
N GLU A 84 4.65 -12.27 -2.13
CA GLU A 84 4.00 -11.41 -1.16
C GLU A 84 3.06 -10.40 -1.81
N ALA A 85 3.41 -9.89 -3.00
CA ALA A 85 2.51 -9.06 -3.78
C ALA A 85 1.29 -9.83 -4.28
N GLU A 86 1.45 -11.09 -4.72
CA GLU A 86 0.35 -11.98 -5.09
C GLU A 86 -0.58 -12.27 -3.90
N ARG A 87 -0.02 -12.41 -2.69
CA ARG A 87 -0.82 -12.56 -1.46
C ARG A 87 -1.69 -11.32 -1.17
N LEU A 88 -1.18 -10.11 -1.46
CA LEU A 88 -1.93 -8.86 -1.27
C LEU A 88 -2.85 -8.49 -2.45
N LEU A 89 -2.75 -9.18 -3.59
CA LEU A 89 -3.52 -8.89 -4.79
C LEU A 89 -5.05 -8.83 -4.55
N PRO A 90 -5.69 -9.80 -3.84
CA PRO A 90 -7.14 -9.76 -3.62
C PRO A 90 -7.58 -8.52 -2.81
N GLN A 91 -6.75 -8.08 -1.87
CA GLN A 91 -7.05 -6.89 -1.07
C GLN A 91 -6.96 -5.61 -1.93
N VAL A 92 -5.99 -5.53 -2.83
CA VAL A 92 -5.84 -4.38 -3.74
C VAL A 92 -6.98 -4.34 -4.76
N GLN A 93 -7.39 -5.48 -5.31
CA GLN A 93 -8.54 -5.58 -6.21
C GLN A 93 -9.82 -5.07 -5.55
N ALA A 94 -10.11 -5.52 -4.33
CA ALA A 94 -11.26 -5.02 -3.57
C ALA A 94 -11.23 -3.50 -3.36
N LEU A 95 -10.06 -2.92 -3.06
CA LEU A 95 -9.91 -1.47 -2.88
C LEU A 95 -10.08 -0.68 -4.19
N LEU A 96 -9.63 -1.23 -5.32
CA LEU A 96 -9.82 -0.65 -6.65
C LEU A 96 -11.33 -0.63 -6.99
N GLU A 97 -12.01 -1.77 -6.81
CA GLU A 97 -13.46 -1.90 -7.00
C GLU A 97 -14.25 -0.93 -6.13
N GLU A 98 -13.92 -0.84 -4.83
CA GLU A 98 -14.52 0.13 -3.89
C GLU A 98 -14.38 1.59 -4.38
N ALA A 99 -13.25 1.92 -5.01
CA ALA A 99 -12.97 3.23 -5.54
C ALA A 99 -13.58 3.47 -6.95
N GLY A 100 -14.23 2.46 -7.54
CA GLY A 100 -14.80 2.53 -8.88
C GLY A 100 -13.76 2.64 -9.99
N VAL A 101 -12.52 2.22 -9.71
CA VAL A 101 -11.41 2.17 -10.68
C VAL A 101 -10.93 0.73 -10.82
N GLY A 102 -10.31 0.41 -11.94
CA GLY A 102 -9.93 -0.97 -12.25
C GLY A 102 -10.19 -1.27 -13.70
N ASP A 103 -9.41 -2.18 -14.28
CA ASP A 103 -9.67 -2.65 -15.63
C ASP A 103 -10.86 -3.62 -15.59
N PRO A 104 -12.04 -3.28 -16.14
CA PRO A 104 -13.19 -4.18 -16.18
C PRO A 104 -12.92 -5.44 -17.03
N LYS A 105 -11.78 -5.48 -17.73
CA LYS A 105 -11.36 -6.54 -18.63
C LYS A 105 -10.21 -7.39 -18.09
N ALA A 106 -9.68 -7.08 -16.91
CA ALA A 106 -8.77 -7.98 -16.21
C ALA A 106 -9.58 -9.24 -15.82
N PRO A 107 -9.36 -10.42 -16.44
CA PRO A 107 -10.08 -11.62 -16.04
C PRO A 107 -9.89 -11.87 -14.54
N GLU A 108 -10.90 -12.36 -13.85
CA GLU A 108 -10.75 -12.86 -12.48
C GLU A 108 -9.49 -13.76 -12.41
N GLY A 109 -8.48 -13.35 -11.65
CA GLY A 109 -7.19 -14.06 -11.58
C GLY A 109 -6.11 -13.64 -12.58
N SER A 110 -6.26 -12.53 -13.32
CA SER A 110 -5.12 -11.93 -14.03
C SER A 110 -4.13 -11.37 -13.02
N GLY A 111 -3.00 -12.05 -12.88
CA GLY A 111 -1.92 -11.68 -11.97
C GLY A 111 -1.30 -10.32 -12.28
N LEU A 112 -0.30 -9.96 -11.48
CA LEU A 112 0.46 -8.72 -11.66
C LEU A 112 1.16 -8.73 -13.03
N ASN A 113 0.76 -7.83 -13.91
CA ASN A 113 1.47 -7.63 -15.17
C ASN A 113 2.72 -6.79 -14.88
N LEU A 114 3.86 -7.47 -14.70
CA LEU A 114 5.17 -6.87 -14.43
C LEU A 114 6.01 -6.65 -15.69
N SER A 115 5.50 -6.98 -16.89
CA SER A 115 6.23 -6.70 -18.12
C SER A 115 6.15 -5.21 -18.46
N CYS A 116 7.24 -4.51 -18.21
CA CYS A 116 7.56 -3.24 -18.86
C CYS A 116 8.44 -3.52 -20.08
#